data_AF-A0A966J5W8-F1
#
_entry.id   AF-A0A966J5W8-F1
#
_cell.length_a   1.000
_cell.length_b   1.000
_cell.length_c   1.000
_cell.angle_alpha   90.00
_cell.angle_beta   90.00
_cell.angle_gamma   90.00
#
_symmetry.space_group_name_H-M   'P 1'
#
loop_
_entity.id
_entity.type
_entity.pdbx_description
1 polymer ?
#
loop_
_entity_poly.entity_id
_entity_poly.type
_entity_poly.pdbx_seq_one_letter_code
_entity_poly.pdbx_strand_id
1 'polypeptide(L)'
;MVVAAPDASAQKAAAARTGGWTALFDGTSLTGWHNYDTPGKPVTGWSAENGLLVRTGEGGDLTTDRQYANFELELEWKVEKGGNSGI
;
A
#
# COMPACT_ATOMS: atom_id res chain seq x y z
N MET A 1 0.25 -2.56 26.61
CA MET A 1 0.51 -2.47 25.15
C MET A 1 -0.84 -2.35 24.47
N VAL A 2 -1.30 -1.13 24.23
CA VAL A 2 -2.59 -0.88 23.58
C VAL A 2 -2.34 -0.93 22.08
N VAL A 3 -2.86 -1.95 21.40
CA VAL A 3 -2.91 -1.95 19.94
C VAL A 3 -4.11 -1.09 19.58
N ALA A 4 -3.88 0.17 19.23
CA ALA A 4 -4.92 1.00 18.66
C ALA A 4 -5.33 0.40 17.30
N ALA A 5 -6.64 0.36 17.04
CA ALA A 5 -7.19 0.20 15.70
C ALA A 5 -6.58 1.27 14.76
N PRO A 6 -6.54 1.05 13.43
CA PRO A 6 -6.14 2.12 12.52
C PRO A 6 -7.00 3.34 12.81
N ASP A 7 -6.33 4.40 13.25
CA ASP A 7 -7.00 5.59 13.73
C ASP A 7 -7.61 6.29 12.50
N ALA A 8 -8.81 6.84 12.64
CA ALA A 8 -9.54 7.51 11.54
C ALA A 8 -8.77 8.71 10.93
N SER A 9 -7.62 9.05 11.51
CA SER A 9 -6.65 10.02 11.03
C SER A 9 -5.91 9.59 9.76
N ALA A 10 -5.64 8.29 9.54
CA ALA A 10 -4.89 7.82 8.37
C ALA A 10 -5.66 8.01 7.05
N GLN A 11 -6.97 7.73 7.06
CA GLN A 11 -7.85 8.00 5.92
C GLN A 11 -8.06 9.50 5.67
N LYS A 12 -7.97 10.33 6.72
CA LYS A 12 -8.02 11.79 6.57
C LYS A 12 -6.70 12.37 6.06
N ALA A 13 -5.56 11.76 6.37
CA ALA A 13 -4.24 12.20 5.94
C ALA A 13 -4.03 12.04 4.42
N ALA A 14 -4.52 10.97 3.80
CA ALA A 14 -4.42 10.79 2.34
C ALA A 14 -5.22 11.85 1.55
N ALA A 15 -6.40 12.25 2.06
CA ALA A 15 -7.27 13.24 1.42
C ALA A 15 -6.89 14.71 1.72
N ALA A 16 -6.01 14.96 2.70
CA ALA A 16 -5.72 16.31 3.21
C ALA A 16 -4.32 16.86 2.89
N ARG A 17 -3.47 16.13 2.15
CA ARG A 17 -2.14 16.63 1.78
C ARG A 17 -2.27 17.68 0.66
N THR A 18 -2.19 18.96 1.03
CA THR A 18 -2.05 20.07 0.08
C THR A 18 -0.57 20.23 -0.30
N GLY A 19 -0.29 20.19 -1.62
CA GLY A 19 1.03 20.47 -2.19
C GLY A 19 1.78 19.21 -2.64
N GLY A 20 1.99 19.06 -3.96
CA GLY A 20 2.99 18.18 -4.58
C GLY A 20 2.84 16.65 -4.44
N TRP A 21 2.17 16.14 -3.41
CA TRP A 21 2.07 14.71 -3.13
C TRP A 21 1.04 14.00 -4.02
N THR A 22 1.39 12.81 -4.50
CA THR A 22 0.48 11.91 -5.22
C THR A 22 0.18 10.69 -4.35
N ALA A 23 -1.09 10.43 -4.07
CA ALA A 23 -1.50 9.22 -3.36
C ALA A 23 -1.25 7.98 -4.24
N LEU A 24 -0.51 7.00 -3.72
CA LEU A 24 -0.29 5.71 -4.39
C LEU A 24 -1.38 4.68 -4.06
N PHE A 25 -2.11 4.86 -2.96
CA PHE A 25 -3.19 3.96 -2.55
C PHE A 25 -4.41 4.77 -2.12
N ASP A 26 -5.58 4.35 -2.61
CA ASP A 26 -6.85 5.03 -2.35
C ASP A 26 -7.55 4.56 -1.06
N GLY A 27 -6.99 3.56 -0.37
CA GLY A 27 -7.55 2.98 0.86
C GLY A 27 -8.55 1.83 0.63
N THR A 28 -8.91 1.53 -0.61
CA THR A 28 -10.06 0.68 -0.94
C THR A 28 -9.83 -0.31 -2.08
N SER A 29 -8.88 -0.04 -2.97
CA SER A 29 -8.65 -0.83 -4.18
C SER A 29 -7.18 -0.98 -4.52
N LEU A 30 -6.87 -2.01 -5.31
CA LEU A 30 -5.54 -2.22 -5.88
C LEU A 30 -5.35 -1.46 -7.21
N THR A 31 -6.17 -0.44 -7.47
CA THR A 31 -6.03 0.40 -8.67
C THR A 31 -4.67 1.09 -8.64
N GLY A 32 -3.93 1.00 -9.75
CA GLY A 32 -2.57 1.54 -9.83
C GLY A 32 -1.48 0.58 -9.36
N TRP A 33 -1.82 -0.69 -9.07
CA TRP A 33 -0.89 -1.73 -8.62
C TRP A 33 -1.02 -3.01 -9.45
N HIS A 34 0.10 -3.72 -9.62
CA HIS A 34 0.17 -5.06 -10.20
C HIS A 34 1.25 -5.90 -9.50
N ASN A 35 1.23 -7.22 -9.68
CA ASN A 35 2.36 -8.07 -9.25
C ASN A 35 3.55 -7.86 -10.20
N TYR A 36 4.77 -7.66 -9.66
CA TYR A 36 5.98 -7.22 -10.38
C TYR A 36 6.22 -7.87 -11.77
N ASP A 37 6.13 -9.19 -11.87
CA ASP A 37 6.43 -9.93 -13.12
C ASP A 37 5.19 -10.24 -13.99
N THR A 38 4.00 -9.77 -13.61
CA THR A 38 2.74 -10.14 -14.30
C THR A 38 1.79 -8.97 -14.53
N PRO A 39 2.24 -7.86 -15.13
CA PRO A 39 1.37 -6.73 -15.45
C PRO A 39 0.18 -7.17 -16.33
N GLY A 40 -1.01 -6.65 -16.03
CA GLY A 40 -2.26 -6.97 -16.75
C GLY A 40 -2.92 -8.29 -16.35
N LYS A 41 -2.37 -9.03 -15.38
CA LYS A 41 -3.04 -10.15 -14.72
C LYS A 41 -3.79 -9.68 -13.47
N PRO A 42 -4.83 -10.42 -13.04
CA PRO A 42 -5.44 -10.18 -11.73
C PRO A 42 -4.37 -10.25 -10.63
N VAL A 43 -4.40 -9.30 -9.70
CA VAL A 43 -3.48 -9.30 -8.58
C VAL A 43 -3.74 -10.52 -7.69
N THR A 44 -2.67 -11.20 -7.28
CA THR A 44 -2.69 -12.33 -6.36
C THR A 44 -1.81 -12.06 -5.15
N GLY A 45 -2.12 -12.70 -4.02
CA GLY A 45 -1.35 -12.58 -2.77
C GLY A 45 -1.41 -11.22 -2.07
N TRP A 46 -2.22 -10.28 -2.58
CA TRP A 46 -2.44 -8.94 -2.02
C TRP A 46 -3.92 -8.57 -2.05
N SER A 47 -4.36 -7.78 -1.08
CA SER A 47 -5.71 -7.22 -1.00
C SER A 47 -5.70 -5.79 -0.45
N ALA A 48 -6.77 -5.05 -0.72
CA ALA A 48 -7.06 -3.78 -0.07
C ALA A 48 -8.12 -4.00 1.00
N GLU A 49 -7.74 -3.90 2.27
CA GLU A 49 -8.62 -4.22 3.41
C GLU A 49 -8.48 -3.16 4.50
N ASN A 50 -9.60 -2.61 4.97
CA ASN A 50 -9.65 -1.66 6.09
C ASN A 50 -8.70 -0.45 5.95
N GLY A 51 -8.54 0.10 4.74
CA GLY A 51 -7.62 1.22 4.52
C GLY A 51 -6.15 0.81 4.39
N LEU A 52 -5.84 -0.48 4.22
CA LEU A 52 -4.48 -1.03 4.15
C LEU A 52 -4.26 -1.85 2.87
N LEU A 53 -3.02 -1.85 2.37
CA LEU A 53 -2.53 -2.87 1.46
C LEU A 53 -2.02 -4.05 2.31
N VAL A 54 -2.63 -5.22 2.14
CA VAL A 54 -2.39 -6.40 2.97
C VAL A 54 -1.88 -7.53 2.11
N ARG A 55 -0.77 -8.14 2.52
CA ARG A 55 -0.29 -9.38 1.93
C ARG A 55 -1.14 -10.54 2.46
N THR A 56 -1.80 -11.26 1.56
CA THR A 56 -2.76 -12.33 1.90
C THR A 56 -2.25 -13.73 1.58
N GLY A 57 -1.09 -13.86 0.94
CA GLY A 57 -0.48 -15.15 0.64
C GLY A 57 0.66 -15.06 -0.36
N GLU A 58 0.85 -16.14 -1.12
CA GLU A 58 1.81 -16.17 -2.22
C GLU A 58 1.26 -15.40 -3.43
N GLY A 59 1.98 -14.37 -3.83
CA GLY A 59 1.69 -13.57 -5.03
C GLY A 59 2.89 -12.77 -5.53
N GLY A 60 4.05 -12.92 -4.90
CA GLY A 60 5.23 -12.10 -5.19
C GLY A 60 5.08 -10.63 -4.75
N ASP A 61 5.97 -9.81 -5.27
CA ASP A 61 6.04 -8.38 -4.94
C ASP A 61 4.94 -7.60 -5.65
N LEU A 62 4.47 -6.55 -4.98
CA LEU A 62 3.49 -5.60 -5.52
C LEU A 62 4.22 -4.36 -6.00
N THR A 63 3.86 -3.86 -7.18
CA THR A 63 4.53 -2.72 -7.83
C THR A 63 3.50 -1.73 -8.36
N THR A 64 3.83 -0.44 -8.34
CA THR A 64 2.97 0.60 -8.92
C THR A 64 2.95 0.51 -10.44
N ASP A 65 1.81 0.77 -11.06
CA ASP A 65 1.68 0.86 -12.54
C ASP A 65 2.53 1.99 -13.13
N ARG A 66 2.77 3.03 -12.33
CA ARG A 66 3.61 4.17 -12.71
C ARG A 66 5.05 3.93 -12.29
N GLN A 67 5.98 4.45 -13.07
CA GLN A 67 7.40 4.51 -12.73
C GLN A 67 7.78 5.92 -12.31
N TYR A 68 8.67 6.02 -11.33
CA TYR A 68 9.14 7.27 -10.76
C TYR A 68 10.67 7.27 -10.77
N ALA A 69 11.27 8.40 -11.15
CA ALA A 69 12.73 8.54 -11.17
C ALA A 69 13.23 9.24 -9.91
N ASN A 70 12.89 10.53 -9.76
CA ASN A 70 13.20 11.32 -8.57
C ASN A 70 11.90 11.55 -7.81
N PHE A 71 11.82 11.01 -6.60
CA PHE A 71 10.62 11.12 -5.76
C PHE A 71 10.99 11.13 -4.28
N GLU A 72 10.07 11.64 -3.48
CA GLU A 72 10.02 11.41 -2.04
C GLU A 72 8.86 10.45 -1.77
N LEU A 73 9.09 9.45 -0.92
CA LEU A 73 8.09 8.44 -0.57
C LEU A 73 7.83 8.50 0.93
N GLU A 74 6.54 8.65 1.27
CA GLU A 74 6.04 8.59 2.63
C GLU A 74 5.06 7.42 2.74
N LEU A 75 5.28 6.52 3.70
CA LEU A 75 4.36 5.43 4.01
C LEU A 75 4.46 5.01 5.47
N GLU A 76 3.41 4.36 5.94
CA GLU A 76 3.37 3.63 7.21
C GLU A 76 3.27 2.13 6.93
N TRP A 77 3.86 1.32 7.80
CA TRP A 77 3.83 -0.12 7.68
C TRP A 77 3.53 -0.78 9.02
N LYS A 78 2.98 -1.99 8.97
CA LYS A 78 2.71 -2.83 10.14
C LYS A 78 3.10 -4.26 9.80
N VAL A 79 3.86 -4.89 10.68
CA VAL A 79 4.32 -6.27 10.51
C VAL A 79 3.98 -7.10 11.73
N GLU A 80 3.74 -8.39 11.52
CA GLU A 80 3.64 -9.37 12.60
C GLU A 80 5.03 -9.77 13.13
N LYS A 81 5.07 -10.41 14.31
CA LYS A 81 6.33 -10.86 14.90
C LYS A 81 7.01 -11.87 13.97
N GLY A 82 8.21 -11.53 13.51
CA GLY A 82 9.00 -12.36 12.59
C GLY A 82 8.64 -12.18 11.11
N GLY A 83 7.71 -11.29 10.78
CA GLY A 83 7.42 -10.96 9.39
C GLY A 83 8.55 -10.14 8.76
N ASN A 84 8.66 -10.24 7.43
CA ASN A 84 9.66 -9.58 6.62
C ASN A 84 9.02 -9.07 5.33
N SER A 85 9.30 -7.81 4.99
CA SER A 85 8.90 -7.13 3.76
C SER A 85 9.90 -6.00 3.47
N GLY A 86 9.82 -5.39 2.29
CA GLY A 86 10.63 -4.24 1.92
C GLY A 86 9.92 -3.29 0.98
N ILE A 87 10.52 -2.11 0.83
CA ILE A 87 10.33 -1.19 -0.29
C ILE A 87 11.65 -1.13 -1.05
#